data_AF-A0A497D2G3-F1
#
_entry.id   AF-A0A497D2G3-F1
#
_cell.length_a   1.000
_cell.length_b   1.000
_cell.length_c   1.000
_cell.angle_alpha   90.00
_cell.angle_beta   90.00
_cell.angle_gamma   90.00
#
_symmetry.space_group_name_H-M   'P 1'
#
loop_
_entity.id
_entity.type
_entity.pdbx_description
1 polymer ?
#
loop_
_entity_poly.entity_id
_entity_poly.type
_entity_poly.pdbx_seq_one_letter_code
_entity_poly.pdbx_strand_id
1 'polypeptide(L)'
;MRKKKRKAIKYKTVTFKLSAKQMKSLKNYCRARKTTPTKLIKKSIRNYTEHFASEVPEKYQVMHNQLDLFKKDQEAPSMFD
;
A
#
# COMPACT_ATOMS: atom_id res chain seq x y z
N MET A 1 31.16 -6.48 -30.51
CA MET A 1 30.59 -6.45 -29.14
C MET A 1 29.35 -7.32 -29.07
N ARG A 2 29.34 -8.38 -28.25
CA ARG A 2 28.23 -9.34 -28.12
C ARG A 2 27.09 -8.69 -27.32
N LYS A 3 25.94 -8.43 -27.95
CA LYS A 3 24.79 -7.78 -27.29
C LYS A 3 24.30 -8.64 -26.11
N LYS A 4 24.30 -8.10 -24.89
CA LYS A 4 23.75 -8.76 -23.69
C LYS A 4 22.25 -9.02 -23.92
N LYS A 5 21.81 -10.27 -23.79
CA LYS A 5 20.38 -10.63 -23.86
C LYS A 5 19.66 -10.01 -22.66
N ARG A 6 18.55 -9.30 -22.90
CA ARG A 6 17.71 -8.75 -21.82
C ARG A 6 17.10 -9.90 -21.02
N LYS A 7 17.09 -9.77 -19.69
CA LYS A 7 16.36 -10.73 -18.83
C LYS A 7 14.87 -10.64 -19.12
N ALA A 8 14.19 -11.78 -19.21
CA ALA A 8 12.75 -11.82 -19.38
C ALA A 8 12.06 -11.22 -18.14
N ILE A 9 11.06 -10.37 -18.37
CA ILE A 9 10.23 -9.83 -17.29
C ILE A 9 9.31 -10.94 -16.79
N LYS A 10 9.39 -11.27 -15.49
CA LYS A 10 8.51 -12.25 -14.85
C LYS A 10 7.28 -11.54 -14.30
N TYR A 11 6.10 -11.89 -14.80
CA TYR A 11 4.83 -11.37 -14.31
C TYR A 11 4.22 -12.33 -13.29
N LYS A 12 3.42 -11.79 -12.35
CA LYS A 12 2.68 -12.55 -11.34
C LYS A 12 1.21 -12.13 -11.37
N THR A 13 0.31 -13.09 -11.23
CA THR A 13 -1.15 -12.86 -11.25
C THR A 13 -1.65 -12.62 -9.83
N VAL A 14 -2.48 -11.60 -9.65
CA VAL A 14 -3.19 -11.32 -8.40
C VAL A 14 -4.69 -11.45 -8.69
N THR A 15 -5.37 -12.32 -7.94
CA THR A 15 -6.79 -12.63 -8.13
C THR A 15 -7.55 -12.34 -6.83
N PHE A 16 -8.61 -11.56 -6.92
CA PHE A 16 -9.50 -11.27 -5.80
C PHE A 16 -10.95 -11.24 -6.27
N LYS A 17 -11.87 -11.57 -5.35
CA LYS A 17 -13.31 -11.55 -5.63
C LYS A 17 -13.87 -10.17 -5.32
N LEU A 18 -14.84 -9.75 -6.13
CA LEU A 18 -15.65 -8.57 -5.89
C LEU A 18 -17.12 -9.00 -5.78
N SER A 19 -17.87 -8.36 -4.89
CA SER A 19 -19.33 -8.49 -4.90
C SER A 19 -19.90 -7.98 -6.22
N ALA A 20 -21.10 -8.45 -6.57
CA ALA A 20 -21.81 -8.00 -7.78
C ALA A 20 -21.99 -6.48 -7.81
N LYS A 21 -22.32 -5.85 -6.66
CA LYS A 21 -22.47 -4.40 -6.53
C LYS A 21 -21.16 -3.66 -6.77
N GLN A 22 -20.05 -4.13 -6.19
CA GLN A 22 -18.72 -3.53 -6.40
C GLN A 22 -18.31 -3.61 -7.87
N MET A 23 -18.50 -4.76 -8.52
CA MET A 23 -18.18 -4.93 -9.94
C MET A 23 -19.03 -4.01 -10.83
N LYS A 24 -20.33 -3.87 -10.56
CA LYS A 24 -21.22 -2.94 -11.28
C LYS A 24 -20.74 -1.50 -11.15
N SER A 25 -20.42 -1.08 -9.92
CA SER A 25 -19.89 0.27 -9.65
C SER A 25 -18.57 0.52 -10.38
N LEU A 26 -17.64 -0.44 -10.33
CA LEU A 26 -16.34 -0.35 -10.99
C LEU A 26 -16.48 -0.19 -12.52
N LYS A 27 -17.36 -0.98 -13.14
CA LYS A 27 -17.64 -0.88 -14.59
C LYS A 27 -18.24 0.47 -14.97
N ASN A 28 -19.19 0.99 -14.19
CA ASN A 28 -19.81 2.29 -14.46
C ASN A 28 -18.79 3.43 -14.38
N TYR A 29 -17.94 3.43 -13.35
CA TYR A 29 -16.85 4.40 -13.22
C TYR A 29 -15.89 4.33 -14.41
N CYS A 30 -15.49 3.12 -14.79
CA CYS A 30 -14.58 2.90 -15.92
C CYS A 30 -15.16 3.41 -17.24
N ARG A 31 -16.47 3.21 -17.47
CA ARG A 31 -17.19 3.74 -18.64
C ARG A 31 -17.21 5.26 -18.66
N ALA A 32 -17.55 5.91 -17.54
CA ALA A 32 -17.61 7.36 -17.44
C ALA A 32 -16.25 8.04 -17.69
N ARG A 33 -15.16 7.40 -17.26
CA ARG A 33 -13.79 7.95 -17.38
C ARG A 33 -12.99 7.37 -18.55
N LYS A 34 -13.61 6.61 -19.46
CA LYS A 34 -12.95 5.96 -20.62
C LYS A 34 -11.68 5.20 -20.22
N THR A 35 -11.75 4.44 -19.13
CA THR A 35 -10.64 3.63 -18.61
C THR A 35 -11.05 2.17 -18.45
N THR A 36 -10.11 1.30 -18.13
CA THR A 36 -10.37 -0.12 -17.84
C THR A 36 -10.21 -0.41 -16.35
N PRO A 37 -10.92 -1.42 -15.80
CA PRO A 37 -10.74 -1.84 -14.42
C PRO A 37 -9.28 -2.10 -14.07
N THR A 38 -8.54 -2.80 -14.94
CA THR A 38 -7.12 -3.09 -14.77
C THR A 38 -6.27 -1.83 -14.69
N LYS A 39 -6.49 -0.85 -15.58
CA LYS A 39 -5.74 0.42 -15.57
C LYS A 39 -6.02 1.22 -14.32
N LEU A 40 -7.28 1.24 -13.86
CA LEU A 40 -7.67 1.89 -12.61
C LEU A 40 -6.99 1.22 -11.41
N ILE A 41 -7.13 -0.09 -11.26
CA ILE A 41 -6.56 -0.85 -10.13
C ILE A 41 -5.04 -0.66 -10.08
N LYS A 42 -4.34 -0.81 -11.22
CA LYS A 42 -2.89 -0.58 -11.30
C LYS A 42 -2.52 0.84 -10.88
N LYS A 43 -3.29 1.86 -11.29
CA LYS A 43 -3.06 3.24 -10.88
C LYS A 43 -3.25 3.42 -9.37
N SER A 44 -4.27 2.80 -8.79
CA SER A 44 -4.56 2.88 -7.36
C SER A 44 -3.51 2.20 -6.49
N ILE A 45 -2.92 1.09 -6.96
CA ILE A 45 -1.87 0.38 -6.20
C ILE A 45 -0.45 0.80 -6.57
N ARG A 46 -0.28 1.70 -7.55
CA ARG A 46 1.01 2.06 -8.14
C ARG A 46 2.06 2.46 -7.10
N ASN A 47 1.65 3.27 -6.12
CA ASN A 47 2.53 3.75 -5.07
C ASN A 47 3.13 2.58 -4.27
N TYR A 48 2.32 1.56 -3.96
CA TYR A 48 2.71 0.38 -3.21
C TYR A 48 3.56 -0.60 -4.02
N THR A 49 3.42 -0.61 -5.34
CA THR A 49 4.19 -1.53 -6.21
C THR A 49 5.52 -0.95 -6.71
N GLU A 50 5.68 0.38 -6.73
CA GLU A 50 6.88 1.03 -7.28
C GLU A 50 7.88 1.51 -6.22
N HIS A 51 7.43 1.90 -5.02
CA HIS A 51 8.28 2.62 -4.05
C HIS A 51 8.78 1.76 -2.88
N PHE A 52 8.45 0.46 -2.84
CA PHE A 52 8.75 -0.43 -1.71
C PHE A 52 9.63 -1.63 -2.09
N ALA A 53 10.30 -1.58 -3.25
CA ALA A 53 11.05 -2.72 -3.78
C ALA A 53 12.44 -2.93 -3.12
N SER A 54 13.06 -1.86 -2.61
CA SER A 54 14.42 -1.90 -2.06
C SER A 54 14.41 -1.78 -0.55
N GLU A 55 13.84 -0.69 -0.03
CA GLU A 55 13.79 -0.39 1.40
C GLU A 55 12.41 0.18 1.72
N VAL A 56 11.84 -0.22 2.86
CA VAL A 56 10.62 0.40 3.37
C VAL A 56 11.02 1.75 3.99
N PRO A 57 10.45 2.88 3.52
CA PRO A 57 10.76 4.19 4.10
C PRO A 57 10.61 4.18 5.62
N GLU A 58 11.56 4.77 6.35
CA GLU A 58 11.61 4.79 7.83
C GLU A 58 10.29 5.23 8.47
N LYS A 59 9.54 6.13 7.82
CA LYS A 59 8.20 6.56 8.25
C LYS A 59 7.17 5.43 8.44
N TYR A 60 7.37 4.27 7.81
CA TYR A 60 6.51 3.09 7.95
C TYR A 60 7.14 1.99 8.80
N GLN A 61 8.40 2.16 9.22
CA GLN A 61 8.97 1.33 10.27
C GLN A 61 8.30 1.77 11.57
N VAL A 62 7.18 1.14 11.89
CA VAL A 62 6.55 1.28 13.20
C VAL A 62 7.61 0.86 14.22
N MET A 63 8.20 1.82 14.93
CA MET A 63 9.05 1.54 16.07
C MET A 63 8.22 0.71 17.04
N HIS A 64 8.68 -0.51 17.32
CA HIS A 64 7.88 -1.57 17.95
C HIS A 64 7.25 -1.19 19.30
N ASN A 65 7.67 -0.08 19.92
CA ASN A 65 7.31 0.33 21.27
C ASN A 65 6.85 1.80 21.40
N GLN A 66 6.27 2.41 20.35
CA GLN A 66 5.78 3.81 20.44
C GLN A 66 4.70 4.02 21.52
N LEU A 67 3.94 2.99 21.87
CA LEU A 67 2.95 3.05 22.95
C LEU A 67 3.57 2.96 24.36
N ASP A 68 4.84 2.55 24.49
CA ASP A 68 5.51 2.50 25.79
C ASP A 68 6.03 3.88 26.22
N LEU A 69 6.13 4.84 25.31
CA LEU A 69 6.46 6.24 25.62
C LEU A 69 5.37 6.93 26.47
N PHE A 70 4.12 6.50 26.34
CA PHE A 70 2.97 7.09 27.05
C PHE A 70 2.67 6.43 28.41
N LYS A 71 3.37 5.33 28.75
CA LYS A 71 3.17 4.64 30.03
C LYS A 71 4.04 5.18 31.17
N LYS A 72 4.99 6.08 30.88
CA LYS A 72 6.02 6.50 31.85
C LYS A 72 5.61 7.69 32.75
N ASP A 73 4.47 8.31 32.48
CA ASP A 73 4.03 9.55 33.17
C ASP A 73 2.83 9.34 34.12
N GLN A 74 2.62 8.13 34.65
CA GLN A 74 1.56 7.85 35.64
C GLN A 74 2.04 7.92 37.11
N GLU A 75 3.15 8.59 37.39
CA GLU A 75 3.44 9.08 38.75
C GLU A 75 2.99 10.54 38.83
N ALA A 76 1.71 10.76 39.14
CA ALA A 76 1.21 12.07 39.49
C ALA A 76 1.94 12.55 40.76
N PRO A 77 2.60 13.72 40.77
CA PRO A 77 3.13 14.26 42.00
C PRO A 77 1.96 14.60 42.93
N SER A 78 1.91 13.97 44.10
CA SER A 78 1.00 14.32 45.19
C SER A 78 1.30 15.76 45.64
N MET A 79 0.59 16.72 45.06
CA MET A 79 0.63 18.13 45.45
C MET A 79 -0.57 18.44 46.35
N PHE A 80 -0.54 17.98 47.60
CA PHE A 80 -1.21 18.57 48.75
C PHE A 80 -0.58 17.97 50.02
N ASP A 81 0.33 18.72 50.64
CA ASP A 81 0.62 18.67 52.09
C ASP A 81 -0.08 19.86 52.75
#